data_AF-A0A2K3LUV2-F1
#
_entry.id   AF-A0A2K3LUV2-F1
#
_cell.length_a   1.000
_cell.length_b   1.000
_cell.length_c   1.000
_cell.angle_alpha   90.00
_cell.angle_beta   90.00
_cell.angle_gamma   90.00
#
_symmetry.space_group_name_H-M   'P 1'
#
loop_
_entity.id
_entity.type
_entity.pdbx_description
1 polymer ?
#
loop_
_entity_poly.entity_id
_entity_poly.type
_entity_poly.pdbx_seq_one_letter_code
_entity_poly.pdbx_strand_id
1 'polypeptide(L)'
;GCSNIPDPSQMAPSPRKEPQFYGSASKIVDVVGCEKKVNEKTISPQSIAARERRRKITEKTQELGKLVPGGSKMNTAEMFNAAANYVKFLQAQVGMLQVMGTLSK
;
A
#
# COMPACT_ATOMS: atom_id res chain seq x y z
N GLY A 1 34.58 10.55 48.12
CA GLY A 1 34.03 11.72 47.41
C GLY A 1 33.01 11.21 46.42
N CYS A 2 31.73 11.51 46.66
CA CYS A 2 30.65 11.10 45.77
C CYS A 2 30.65 12.02 44.54
N SER A 3 30.76 11.45 43.35
CA SER A 3 30.66 12.17 42.09
C SER A 3 29.22 12.64 41.88
N ASN A 4 29.03 13.95 41.74
CA ASN A 4 27.76 14.56 41.35
C ASN A 4 27.37 14.11 39.93
N ILE A 5 26.35 13.27 39.82
CA ILE A 5 25.66 13.00 38.55
C ILE A 5 24.57 14.07 38.41
N PRO A 6 24.56 14.91 37.36
CA PRO A 6 23.52 15.91 37.18
C PRO A 6 22.18 15.24 36.88
N ASP A 7 21.11 15.80 37.46
CA ASP A 7 19.73 15.34 37.33
C ASP A 7 19.24 15.48 35.87
N PRO A 8 18.78 14.38 35.22
CA PRO A 8 18.20 14.40 33.86
C PRO A 8 16.99 15.32 33.69
N SER A 9 16.38 15.78 34.79
CA SER A 9 15.22 16.69 34.77
C SER A 9 15.56 18.10 34.26
N GLN A 10 16.84 18.47 34.17
CA GLN A 10 17.28 19.82 33.78
C GLN A 10 17.52 20.00 32.27
N MET A 11 17.31 18.97 31.45
CA MET A 11 17.45 19.10 29.99
C MET A 11 16.14 19.62 29.38
N ALA A 12 16.03 20.94 29.22
CA ALA A 12 14.90 21.53 28.50
C ALA A 12 14.81 20.96 27.06
N PRO A 13 13.63 20.51 26.58
CA PRO A 13 13.49 20.00 25.23
C PRO A 13 13.71 21.13 24.22
N SER A 14 14.65 20.93 23.30
CA SER A 14 14.89 21.87 22.18
C SER A 14 13.61 22.03 21.34
N PRO A 15 13.31 23.24 20.83
CA PRO A 15 12.14 23.48 19.99
C PRO A 15 12.16 22.58 18.75
N ARG A 16 11.12 21.75 18.60
CA ARG A 16 10.94 20.92 17.41
C ARG A 16 10.56 21.85 16.25
N LYS A 17 11.47 22.07 15.30
CA LYS A 17 11.15 22.83 14.07
C LYS A 17 10.11 22.06 13.26
N GLU A 18 8.94 22.66 13.02
CA GLU A 18 7.93 22.11 12.11
C GLU A 18 8.43 22.16 10.66
N PRO A 19 8.29 21.07 9.87
CA PRO A 19 8.59 21.12 8.46
C PRO A 19 7.44 21.84 7.72
N GLN A 20 7.70 23.08 7.30
CA GLN A 20 6.85 23.79 6.35
C GLN A 20 6.89 23.06 5.00
N PHE A 21 5.80 22.37 4.65
CA PHE A 21 5.64 21.66 3.38
C PHE A 21 5.06 22.62 2.33
N TYR A 22 5.92 23.30 1.58
CA TYR A 22 5.54 24.03 0.37
C TYR A 22 5.75 23.13 -0.84
N GLY A 23 4.65 22.56 -1.34
CA GLY A 23 4.62 21.82 -2.59
C GLY A 23 4.68 22.76 -3.78
N SER A 24 5.61 22.51 -4.70
CA SER A 24 5.52 23.00 -6.07
C SER A 24 5.75 21.81 -7.01
N ALA A 25 4.76 21.55 -7.85
CA ALA A 25 4.77 20.48 -8.83
C ALA A 25 5.77 20.83 -9.95
N SER A 26 6.89 20.10 -10.05
CA SER A 26 7.76 20.14 -11.22
C SER A 26 7.88 18.75 -11.85
N LYS A 27 7.68 18.74 -13.16
CA LYS A 27 7.66 17.56 -14.03
C LYS A 27 9.09 16.99 -14.16
N ILE A 28 9.21 15.67 -14.11
CA ILE A 28 10.48 14.93 -14.06
C ILE A 28 10.98 14.62 -15.48
N VAL A 29 12.26 14.87 -15.74
CA VAL A 29 13.02 14.35 -16.90
C VAL A 29 14.34 13.69 -16.45
N ASP A 30 14.48 12.47 -16.94
CA ASP A 30 15.59 11.54 -17.19
C ASP A 30 17.06 11.77 -16.71
N VAL A 31 17.68 10.61 -16.40
CA VAL A 31 19.06 10.17 -16.75
C VAL A 31 20.24 10.35 -15.75
N VAL A 32 20.81 9.17 -15.37
CA VAL A 32 22.23 8.82 -15.05
C VAL A 32 22.87 9.16 -13.68
N GLY A 33 23.48 8.12 -13.08
CA GLY A 33 24.86 8.19 -12.57
C GLY A 33 25.11 8.22 -11.05
N CYS A 34 26.19 7.57 -10.61
CA CYS A 34 26.57 7.23 -9.23
C CYS A 34 26.90 8.37 -8.25
N GLU A 35 26.67 8.06 -6.96
CA GLU A 35 27.37 8.47 -5.72
C GLU A 35 27.66 9.95 -5.45
N LYS A 36 26.90 10.56 -4.52
CA LYS A 36 27.39 11.47 -3.46
C LYS A 36 26.30 11.79 -2.44
N LYS A 37 26.71 11.84 -1.16
CA LYS A 37 25.92 12.18 0.02
C LYS A 37 25.53 13.66 -0.02
N VAL A 38 24.27 13.98 -0.31
CA VAL A 38 23.70 15.33 -0.12
C VAL A 38 22.29 15.20 0.46
N ASN A 39 22.03 15.98 1.50
CA ASN A 39 20.80 16.08 2.28
C ASN A 39 19.63 16.71 1.49
N GLU A 40 19.28 16.10 0.37
CA GLU A 40 18.19 16.46 -0.52
C GLU A 40 17.59 15.13 -0.99
N LYS A 41 16.28 14.93 -0.81
CA LYS A 41 15.60 13.63 -0.98
C LYS A 41 15.57 13.23 -2.46
N THR A 42 16.73 12.86 -2.99
CA THR A 42 16.89 12.23 -4.29
C THR A 42 16.28 10.85 -4.19
N ILE A 43 15.07 10.72 -4.74
CA ILE A 43 14.32 9.47 -4.76
C ILE A 43 15.13 8.49 -5.62
N SER A 44 15.76 7.49 -4.98
CA SER A 44 16.61 6.54 -5.69
C SER A 44 15.80 5.73 -6.72
N PRO A 45 16.41 5.26 -7.82
CA PRO A 45 15.73 4.41 -8.80
C PRO A 45 15.04 3.18 -8.16
N GLN A 46 15.66 2.61 -7.12
CA GLN A 46 15.08 1.53 -6.34
C GLN A 46 13.77 1.94 -5.65
N SER A 47 13.70 3.15 -5.11
CA SER A 47 12.49 3.67 -4.47
C SER A 47 11.37 4.01 -5.47
N ILE A 48 11.73 4.43 -6.69
CA ILE A 48 10.78 4.58 -7.82
C ILE A 48 10.19 3.22 -8.19
N ALA A 49 11.02 2.22 -8.45
CA ALA A 49 10.58 0.86 -8.79
C ALA A 49 9.69 0.26 -7.67
N ALA A 50 10.06 0.47 -6.40
CA ALA A 50 9.26 0.03 -5.27
C ALA A 50 7.88 0.73 -5.22
N ARG A 51 7.82 2.03 -5.54
CA ARG A 51 6.56 2.79 -5.58
C ARG A 51 5.66 2.31 -6.71
N GLU A 52 6.21 2.08 -7.90
CA GLU A 52 5.47 1.51 -9.02
C GLU A 52 4.88 0.14 -8.70
N ARG A 53 5.67 -0.74 -8.07
CA ARG A 53 5.19 -2.05 -7.61
C ARG A 53 3.99 -1.89 -6.66
N ARG A 54 4.11 -1.02 -5.65
CA ARG A 54 3.02 -0.78 -4.69
C ARG A 54 1.77 -0.24 -5.39
N ARG A 55 1.95 0.69 -6.33
CA ARG A 55 0.84 1.25 -7.12
C ARG A 55 0.10 0.15 -7.90
N LYS A 56 0.83 -0.70 -8.63
CA LYS A 56 0.25 -1.83 -9.36
C LYS A 56 -0.53 -2.78 -8.44
N ILE A 57 0.00 -3.06 -7.25
CA ILE A 57 -0.70 -3.88 -6.25
C ILE A 57 -2.01 -3.20 -5.82
N THR A 58 -1.96 -1.91 -5.46
CA THR A 58 -3.16 -1.17 -5.04
C THR A 58 -4.22 -1.12 -6.14
N GLU A 59 -3.82 -0.89 -7.40
CA GLU A 59 -4.74 -0.88 -8.54
C GLU A 59 -5.46 -2.23 -8.69
N LYS A 60 -4.71 -3.35 -8.64
CA LYS A 60 -5.28 -4.70 -8.72
C LYS A 60 -6.19 -5.03 -7.54
N THR A 61 -5.81 -4.62 -6.33
CA THR A 61 -6.62 -4.79 -5.12
C THR A 61 -7.93 -4.00 -5.23
N GLN A 62 -7.91 -2.78 -5.79
CA GLN A 62 -9.13 -2.00 -6.02
C GLN A 62 -10.03 -2.59 -7.10
N GLU A 63 -9.45 -3.09 -8.20
CA GLU A 63 -10.20 -3.81 -9.24
C GLU A 63 -10.93 -5.02 -8.65
N LEU A 64 -10.24 -5.81 -7.81
CA LEU A 64 -10.83 -6.96 -7.13
C LEU A 64 -12.03 -6.53 -6.27
N GLY A 65 -11.91 -5.45 -5.49
CA GLY A 65 -12.98 -4.95 -4.64
C GLY A 65 -14.27 -4.56 -5.37
N LYS A 66 -14.21 -4.28 -6.67
CA LYS A 66 -15.39 -4.01 -7.52
C LYS A 66 -16.09 -5.29 -7.97
N LEU A 67 -15.37 -6.40 -8.07
CA LEU A 67 -15.90 -7.69 -8.52
C LEU A 67 -16.46 -8.52 -7.37
N VAL A 68 -15.92 -8.33 -6.16
CA VAL A 68 -16.37 -9.05 -4.96
C VAL A 68 -17.62 -8.40 -4.38
N PRO A 69 -18.71 -9.15 -4.15
CA PRO A 69 -19.90 -8.64 -3.48
C PRO A 69 -19.56 -8.06 -2.10
N GLY A 70 -19.83 -6.77 -1.90
CA GLY A 70 -19.48 -6.06 -0.66
C GLY A 70 -17.98 -5.77 -0.49
N GLY A 71 -17.13 -6.10 -1.46
CA GLY A 71 -15.67 -5.98 -1.37
C GLY A 71 -15.16 -4.56 -1.10
N SER A 72 -15.86 -3.53 -1.58
CA SER A 72 -15.52 -2.12 -1.33
C SER A 72 -15.62 -1.69 0.14
N LYS A 73 -16.32 -2.47 0.98
CA LYS A 73 -16.49 -2.21 2.42
C LYS A 73 -15.65 -3.14 3.30
N MET A 74 -14.92 -4.09 2.70
CA MET A 74 -14.15 -5.10 3.41
C MET A 74 -12.70 -4.66 3.59
N ASN A 75 -12.06 -5.15 4.65
CA ASN A 75 -10.60 -5.08 4.72
C ASN A 75 -9.97 -6.01 3.69
N THR A 76 -8.67 -5.84 3.41
CA THR A 76 -7.99 -6.57 2.33
C THR A 76 -7.97 -8.09 2.55
N ALA A 77 -7.78 -8.56 3.78
CA ALA A 77 -7.72 -9.98 4.07
C ALA A 77 -9.10 -10.65 3.91
N GLU A 78 -10.14 -10.02 4.44
CA GLU A 78 -11.53 -10.45 4.28
C GLU A 78 -11.94 -10.43 2.81
N MET A 79 -11.58 -9.40 2.05
CA MET A 79 -11.89 -9.29 0.63
C MET A 79 -11.28 -10.44 -0.17
N PHE A 80 -10.04 -10.85 0.13
CA PHE A 80 -9.42 -12.00 -0.54
C PHE A 80 -10.14 -13.31 -0.22
N ASN A 81 -10.51 -13.53 1.04
CA ASN A 81 -11.27 -14.71 1.42
C ASN A 81 -12.67 -14.71 0.77
N ALA A 82 -13.36 -13.58 0.80
CA ALA A 82 -14.66 -13.40 0.15
C ALA A 82 -14.58 -13.64 -1.36
N ALA A 83 -13.52 -13.17 -2.03
CA ALA A 83 -13.28 -13.45 -3.45
C ALA A 83 -13.18 -14.95 -3.74
N ALA A 84 -12.39 -15.68 -2.95
CA ALA A 84 -12.25 -17.13 -3.10
C ALA A 84 -13.59 -17.86 -2.91
N ASN A 85 -14.38 -17.45 -1.93
CA ASN A 85 -15.71 -18.02 -1.70
C ASN A 85 -16.70 -17.65 -2.82
N TYR A 86 -16.59 -16.44 -3.36
CA TYR A 86 -17.45 -16.02 -4.46
C TYR A 86 -17.21 -16.83 -5.74
N VAL A 87 -15.96 -17.17 -6.05
CA VAL A 87 -15.63 -18.06 -7.17
C VAL A 87 -16.28 -19.44 -6.98
N LYS A 88 -16.19 -20.03 -5.78
CA LYS A 88 -16.85 -21.32 -5.47
C LYS A 88 -18.36 -21.24 -5.64
N PHE A 89 -18.97 -20.16 -5.19
CA PHE A 89 -20.40 -19.90 -5.34
C PHE A 89 -20.82 -19.80 -6.82
N LEU A 90 -20.06 -19.09 -7.65
CA LEU A 90 -20.32 -19.00 -9.09
C LEU A 90 -20.17 -20.36 -9.77
N GLN A 91 -19.15 -21.15 -9.41
CA GLN A 91 -18.97 -22.51 -9.93
C GLN A 91 -20.16 -23.41 -9.58
N ALA A 92 -20.67 -23.35 -8.35
CA ALA A 92 -21.84 -24.11 -7.94
C ALA A 92 -23.10 -23.74 -8.75
N GLN A 93 -23.33 -22.44 -9.00
CA GLN A 93 -24.44 -21.99 -9.86
C GLN A 93 -24.33 -22.54 -11.27
N VAL A 94 -23.15 -22.43 -11.89
CA VAL A 94 -22.91 -22.97 -13.24
C VAL A 94 -23.11 -24.49 -13.27
N GLY A 95 -22.62 -25.21 -12.26
CA GLY A 95 -22.80 -26.65 -12.14
C GLY A 95 -24.28 -27.05 -12.06
N MET A 96 -25.08 -26.36 -11.24
CA MET A 96 -26.53 -26.61 -11.16
C MET A 96 -27.22 -26.36 -12.50
N LEU A 97 -26.92 -25.25 -13.17
CA LEU A 97 -27.51 -24.94 -14.49
C LEU A 97 -27.15 -26.00 -15.53
N GLN A 98 -25.92 -26.51 -15.51
CA GLN A 98 -25.49 -27.57 -16.40
C GLN A 98 -26.28 -28.86 -16.14
N VAL A 99 -26.45 -29.26 -14.88
CA VAL A 99 -27.26 -30.42 -14.51
C VAL A 99 -28.72 -30.25 -14.95
N MET A 100 -29.33 -29.09 -14.70
CA MET A 100 -30.71 -28.80 -15.13
C MET A 100 -30.86 -28.87 -16.65
N GLY A 101 -29.89 -28.34 -17.41
CA GLY A 101 -29.88 -28.41 -18.86
C GLY A 101 -29.74 -29.84 -19.40
N THR A 102 -29.07 -30.74 -18.67
CA THR A 102 -28.99 -32.17 -19.02
C THR A 102 -30.25 -32.94 -18.65
N LEU A 103 -30.93 -32.57 -17.56
CA LEU A 103 -32.19 -33.21 -17.13
C LEU A 103 -33.39 -32.79 -17.99
N SER A 104 -33.26 -31.70 -18.74
CA SER A 104 -34.31 -31.16 -19.61
C SER A 104 -34.19 -31.63 -21.08
N LYS A 105 -33.27 -32.57 -21.36
CA LYS A 105 -33.10 -33.28 -22.65
C LYS A 105 -33.57 -34.70 -22.52
#